data_AF-A0A661QII8-F1
#
_entry.id   AF-A0A661QII8-F1
#
_cell.length_a   1.000
_cell.length_b   1.000
_cell.length_c   1.000
_cell.angle_alpha   90.00
_cell.angle_beta   90.00
_cell.angle_gamma   90.00
#
_symmetry.space_group_name_H-M   'P 1'
#
loop_
_entity.id
_entity.type
_entity.pdbx_description
1 polymer ?
#
loop_
_entity_poly.entity_id
_entity_poly.type
_entity_poly.pdbx_seq_one_letter_code
_entity_poly.pdbx_strand_id
1 'polypeptide(L)'
;MIGLKLRDEFLGSHMTGTAISLRTSENQGAAQKPAEEILKITYPTADIQTALKAISDKRSGCPIVLMGDRGRGKSHIMAVMHHAIKSPDVVGSWLAGWSDKLNQNELKDLSITKGFLAISEPVHNHEYPLLWDLLFDRHPRGEYYKGQFESMENHHVPPRSLLEKMFEEKPVCLILDEFQTWYTGLPTKDKKTGSNPQKLAFNFIQNLSEIANDRSDILIFVISVLNNQNEAFQQVHRQGPVLIDFRGLRQKKTDKNLCCTGCLKTVKISPEMTSVPLPVRMQTNDSACCMRINP
;
A
#
# COMPACT_ATOMS: atom_id res chain seq x y z
N MET A 1 -29.72 13.77 9.17
CA MET A 1 -28.76 13.27 10.17
C MET A 1 -28.39 11.85 9.79
N ILE A 2 -27.11 11.56 9.59
CA ILE A 2 -26.63 10.21 9.29
C ILE A 2 -26.75 9.41 10.60
N GLY A 3 -27.58 8.38 10.63
CA GLY A 3 -27.85 7.57 11.84
C GLY A 3 -26.65 6.70 12.22
N LEU A 4 -25.64 7.32 12.84
CA LEU A 4 -24.39 6.69 13.24
C LEU A 4 -24.59 5.88 14.54
N LYS A 5 -24.26 4.59 14.50
CA LYS A 5 -24.18 3.73 15.69
C LYS A 5 -22.73 3.39 16.01
N LEU A 6 -22.38 3.41 17.29
CA LEU A 6 -21.09 2.94 17.78
C LEU A 6 -20.97 1.42 17.50
N ARG A 7 -19.78 0.94 17.12
CA ARG A 7 -19.58 -0.50 16.90
C ARG A 7 -19.64 -1.26 18.22
N ASP A 8 -20.07 -2.50 18.15
CA ASP A 8 -20.28 -3.37 19.32
C ASP A 8 -18.99 -3.58 20.14
N GLU A 9 -17.83 -3.62 19.48
CA GLU A 9 -16.50 -3.69 20.11
C GLU A 9 -16.11 -2.45 20.91
N PHE A 10 -16.76 -1.31 20.67
CA PHE A 10 -16.59 -0.08 21.46
C PHE A 10 -17.67 0.06 22.56
N LEU A 11 -18.61 -0.89 22.66
CA LEU A 11 -19.63 -0.91 23.72
C LEU A 11 -19.19 -1.70 24.96
N GLY A 12 -18.09 -2.46 24.87
CA GLY A 12 -17.54 -3.27 25.98
C GLY A 12 -16.62 -2.48 26.93
N SER A 13 -16.41 -3.02 28.14
CA SER A 13 -15.50 -2.44 29.16
C SER A 13 -14.01 -2.57 28.83
N HIS A 14 -13.65 -3.45 27.89
CA HIS A 14 -12.29 -3.65 27.41
C HIS A 14 -12.22 -3.38 25.89
N MET A 15 -11.35 -2.45 25.47
CA MET A 15 -11.06 -2.23 24.06
C MET A 15 -10.15 -3.35 23.53
N THR A 16 -10.74 -4.42 23.02
CA THR A 16 -10.00 -5.48 22.33
C THR A 16 -9.91 -5.17 20.83
N GLY A 17 -8.70 -5.21 20.26
CA GLY A 17 -8.50 -5.31 18.81
C GLY A 17 -8.73 -4.05 17.97
N THR A 18 -8.39 -2.85 18.47
CA THR A 18 -8.49 -1.60 17.69
C THR A 18 -7.41 -1.45 16.62
N ALA A 19 -6.27 -2.13 16.79
CA ALA A 19 -5.20 -2.17 15.81
C ALA A 19 -5.49 -3.25 14.75
N ILE A 20 -5.50 -2.82 13.48
CA ILE A 20 -5.67 -3.72 12.35
C ILE A 20 -4.32 -4.32 11.97
N SER A 21 -4.14 -5.60 12.27
CA SER A 21 -3.03 -6.39 11.74
C SER A 21 -3.40 -6.89 10.34
N LEU A 22 -2.56 -6.59 9.36
CA LEU A 22 -2.78 -7.03 7.97
C LEU A 22 -2.81 -8.56 7.87
N ARG A 23 -1.83 -9.20 8.50
CA ARG A 23 -1.70 -10.66 8.68
C ARG A 23 -0.83 -10.95 9.92
N THR A 24 -1.00 -12.11 10.55
CA THR A 24 -0.18 -12.63 11.65
C THR A 24 0.56 -13.90 11.22
N SER A 25 1.52 -14.34 12.02
CA SER A 25 2.26 -15.59 11.83
C SER A 25 1.34 -16.83 11.74
N GLU A 26 0.21 -16.81 12.47
CA GLU A 26 -0.83 -17.83 12.43
C GLU A 26 -1.74 -17.74 11.18
N ASN A 27 -1.38 -16.91 10.20
CA ASN A 27 -2.19 -16.64 9.01
C ASN A 27 -3.62 -16.18 9.38
N GLN A 28 -3.72 -15.24 10.31
CA GLN A 28 -4.96 -14.53 10.64
C GLN A 28 -4.76 -13.04 10.39
N GLY A 29 -5.83 -12.26 10.29
CA GLY A 29 -5.73 -10.80 10.10
C GLY A 29 -6.71 -10.26 9.08
N ALA A 30 -6.57 -8.98 8.76
CA ALA A 30 -7.51 -8.29 7.89
C ALA A 30 -7.54 -8.85 6.46
N ALA A 31 -6.43 -9.36 5.94
CA ALA A 31 -6.38 -10.02 4.63
C ALA A 31 -7.11 -11.38 4.59
N GLN A 32 -7.26 -12.03 5.75
CA GLN A 32 -7.92 -13.34 5.87
C GLN A 32 -9.41 -13.24 6.18
N LYS A 33 -9.87 -12.11 6.68
CA LYS A 33 -11.29 -11.84 6.89
C LYS A 33 -12.04 -11.71 5.57
N PRO A 34 -13.37 -11.92 5.56
CA PRO A 34 -14.21 -11.54 4.43
C PRO A 34 -14.08 -10.05 4.09
N ALA A 35 -14.18 -9.71 2.81
CA ALA A 35 -14.04 -8.32 2.35
C ALA A 35 -15.09 -7.41 3.02
N GLU A 36 -16.31 -7.91 3.19
CA GLU A 36 -17.44 -7.21 3.79
C GLU A 36 -17.14 -6.74 5.23
N GLU A 37 -16.39 -7.52 6.01
CA GLU A 37 -16.03 -7.13 7.38
C GLU A 37 -15.13 -5.90 7.40
N ILE A 38 -14.15 -5.84 6.50
CA ILE A 38 -13.24 -4.70 6.38
C ILE A 38 -13.98 -3.50 5.77
N LEU A 39 -14.80 -3.73 4.74
CA LEU A 39 -15.53 -2.66 4.05
C LEU A 39 -16.63 -2.04 4.91
N LYS A 40 -17.26 -2.81 5.80
CA LYS A 40 -18.29 -2.33 6.76
C LYS A 40 -17.77 -1.25 7.70
N ILE A 41 -16.46 -1.23 7.93
CA ILE A 41 -15.78 -0.30 8.84
C ILE A 41 -14.93 0.72 8.06
N THR A 42 -15.06 0.73 6.74
CA THR A 42 -14.31 1.59 5.83
C THR A 42 -15.23 2.66 5.27
N TYR A 43 -14.73 3.88 5.21
CA TYR A 43 -15.32 4.99 4.49
C TYR A 43 -14.45 5.30 3.26
N PRO A 44 -15.03 5.64 2.09
CA PRO A 44 -14.27 5.97 0.88
C PRO A 44 -13.65 7.37 0.98
N THR A 45 -12.74 7.56 1.94
CA THR A 45 -11.97 8.79 2.10
C THR A 45 -11.08 9.03 0.89
N ALA A 46 -10.57 10.25 0.72
CA ALA A 46 -9.69 10.59 -0.40
C ALA A 46 -8.48 9.63 -0.52
N ASP A 47 -7.91 9.20 0.60
CA ASP A 47 -6.79 8.25 0.63
C ASP A 47 -7.21 6.85 0.14
N ILE A 48 -8.38 6.36 0.56
CA ILE A 48 -8.94 5.08 0.08
C ILE A 48 -9.25 5.16 -1.42
N GLN A 49 -9.88 6.26 -1.87
CA GLN A 49 -10.17 6.45 -3.29
C GLN A 49 -8.89 6.50 -4.12
N THR A 50 -7.85 7.18 -3.63
CA THR A 50 -6.54 7.24 -4.30
C THR A 50 -5.87 5.87 -4.36
N ALA A 51 -5.91 5.11 -3.27
CA ALA A 51 -5.39 3.75 -3.21
C ALA A 51 -6.09 2.81 -4.21
N LEU A 52 -7.43 2.88 -4.28
CA LEU A 52 -8.22 2.06 -5.21
C LEU A 52 -8.01 2.49 -6.67
N LYS A 53 -7.88 3.79 -6.96
CA LYS A 53 -7.49 4.31 -8.27
C LYS A 53 -6.12 3.79 -8.69
N ALA A 54 -5.16 3.72 -7.77
CA ALA A 54 -3.81 3.26 -8.07
C ALA A 54 -3.74 1.77 -8.48
N ILE A 55 -4.72 0.95 -8.09
CA ILE A 55 -4.81 -0.47 -8.47
C ILE A 55 -5.93 -0.77 -9.48
N SER A 56 -6.58 0.28 -9.99
CA SER A 56 -7.63 0.17 -11.01
C SER A 56 -7.07 -0.31 -12.35
N ASP A 57 -7.99 -0.67 -13.26
CA ASP A 57 -7.65 -1.03 -14.63
C ASP A 57 -6.99 0.11 -15.42
N LYS A 58 -7.32 1.37 -15.07
CA LYS A 58 -6.76 2.60 -15.65
C LYS A 58 -5.53 3.15 -14.92
N ARG A 59 -4.84 2.33 -14.11
CA ARG A 59 -3.66 2.78 -13.35
C ARG A 59 -2.51 3.24 -14.26
N SER A 60 -1.64 4.10 -13.72
CA SER A 60 -0.45 4.61 -14.41
C SER A 60 0.73 3.62 -14.47
N GLY A 61 0.59 2.44 -13.87
CA GLY A 61 1.61 1.40 -13.85
C GLY A 61 2.75 1.61 -12.86
N CYS A 62 2.76 2.67 -12.05
CA CYS A 62 3.86 2.92 -11.12
C CYS A 62 3.73 2.10 -9.81
N PRO A 63 4.83 1.85 -9.08
CA PRO A 63 4.76 1.37 -7.70
C PRO A 63 3.93 2.30 -6.80
N ILE A 64 3.37 1.76 -5.72
CA ILE A 64 2.51 2.49 -4.79
C ILE A 64 3.17 2.54 -3.42
N VAL A 65 3.26 3.74 -2.84
CA VAL A 65 3.88 3.93 -1.52
C VAL A 65 2.90 4.61 -0.57
N LEU A 66 2.59 3.93 0.54
CA LEU A 66 1.85 4.50 1.66
C LEU A 66 2.84 5.04 2.69
N MET A 67 2.83 6.34 2.93
CA MET A 67 3.79 7.01 3.81
C MET A 67 3.14 7.58 5.06
N GLY A 68 3.71 7.30 6.23
CA GLY A 68 3.35 7.99 7.47
C GLY A 68 3.67 7.19 8.73
N ASP A 69 3.53 7.83 9.89
CA ASP A 69 3.86 7.24 11.18
C ASP A 69 3.04 5.98 11.51
N ARG A 70 3.48 5.24 12.53
CA ARG A 70 2.71 4.10 13.06
C ARG A 70 1.34 4.57 13.58
N GLY A 71 0.32 3.70 13.44
CA GLY A 71 -1.04 3.98 13.90
C GLY A 71 -1.87 4.91 13.01
N ARG A 72 -1.38 5.33 11.84
CA ARG A 72 -2.09 6.24 10.91
C ARG A 72 -3.08 5.56 9.94
N GLY A 73 -3.31 4.25 10.09
CA GLY A 73 -4.27 3.51 9.25
C GLY A 73 -3.73 2.95 7.93
N LYS A 74 -2.41 2.96 7.69
CA LYS A 74 -1.79 2.38 6.47
C LYS A 74 -2.19 0.92 6.23
N SER A 75 -2.11 0.09 7.26
CA SER A 75 -2.48 -1.33 7.21
C SER A 75 -3.96 -1.54 6.88
N HIS A 76 -4.83 -0.61 7.28
CA HIS A 76 -6.25 -0.64 6.91
C HIS A 76 -6.46 -0.37 5.42
N ILE A 77 -5.81 0.66 4.87
CA ILE A 77 -5.87 0.96 3.43
C ILE A 77 -5.31 -0.22 2.62
N MET A 78 -4.18 -0.80 3.07
CA MET A 78 -3.61 -1.98 2.44
C MET A 78 -4.54 -3.20 2.49
N ALA A 79 -5.29 -3.39 3.57
CA ALA A 79 -6.31 -4.43 3.64
C ALA A 79 -7.46 -4.19 2.65
N VAL A 80 -7.88 -2.93 2.47
CA VAL A 80 -8.87 -2.57 1.45
C VAL A 80 -8.33 -2.83 0.04
N MET A 81 -7.07 -2.49 -0.25
CA MET A 81 -6.40 -2.81 -1.52
C MET A 81 -6.30 -4.31 -1.76
N HIS A 82 -5.97 -5.09 -0.72
CA HIS A 82 -5.96 -6.55 -0.78
C HIS A 82 -7.33 -7.10 -1.22
N HIS A 83 -8.40 -6.66 -0.55
CA HIS A 83 -9.76 -7.10 -0.85
C HIS A 83 -10.28 -6.60 -2.20
N ALA A 84 -9.80 -5.45 -2.67
CA ALA A 84 -10.10 -4.97 -4.02
C ALA A 84 -9.56 -5.93 -5.08
N ILE A 85 -8.34 -6.46 -4.89
CA ILE A 85 -7.77 -7.44 -5.82
C ILE A 85 -8.40 -8.84 -5.65
N LYS A 86 -8.60 -9.27 -4.40
CA LYS A 86 -9.10 -10.62 -4.08
C LYS A 86 -10.59 -10.79 -4.40
N SER A 87 -11.39 -9.76 -4.15
CA SER A 87 -12.84 -9.74 -4.26
C SER A 87 -13.34 -8.47 -4.96
N PRO A 88 -12.94 -8.24 -6.23
CA PRO A 88 -13.22 -6.98 -6.95
C PRO A 88 -14.71 -6.67 -7.08
N ASP A 89 -15.57 -7.67 -7.20
CA ASP A 89 -17.02 -7.48 -7.34
C ASP A 89 -17.66 -6.99 -6.03
N VAL A 90 -17.15 -7.44 -4.87
CA VAL A 90 -17.61 -6.98 -3.55
C VAL A 90 -17.20 -5.52 -3.33
N VAL A 91 -15.94 -5.18 -3.64
CA VAL A 91 -15.46 -3.80 -3.53
C VAL A 91 -16.15 -2.87 -4.53
N GLY A 92 -16.40 -3.33 -5.76
CA GLY A 92 -17.15 -2.58 -6.77
C GLY A 92 -18.59 -2.28 -6.33
N SER A 93 -19.27 -3.28 -5.75
CA SER A 93 -20.62 -3.09 -5.19
C SER A 93 -20.62 -2.10 -4.02
N TRP A 94 -19.60 -2.17 -3.15
CA TRP A 94 -19.40 -1.23 -2.05
C TRP A 94 -19.16 0.21 -2.57
N LEU A 95 -18.33 0.39 -3.60
CA LEU A 95 -18.10 1.70 -4.24
C LEU A 95 -19.38 2.26 -4.86
N ALA A 96 -20.16 1.44 -5.56
CA ALA A 96 -21.43 1.85 -6.14
C ALA A 96 -22.42 2.34 -5.07
N GLY A 97 -22.54 1.61 -3.95
CA GLY A 97 -23.40 2.01 -2.83
C GLY A 97 -22.97 3.33 -2.17
N TRP A 98 -21.66 3.61 -2.12
CA TRP A 98 -21.15 4.90 -1.63
C TRP A 98 -21.29 6.04 -2.63
N SER A 99 -21.18 5.77 -3.93
CA SER A 99 -21.41 6.75 -4.99
C SER A 99 -22.78 7.40 -4.86
N ASP A 100 -23.82 6.59 -4.63
CA ASP A 100 -25.19 7.08 -4.43
C ASP A 100 -25.32 7.93 -3.15
N LYS A 101 -24.68 7.48 -2.06
CA LYS A 101 -24.73 8.18 -0.75
C LYS A 101 -23.98 9.51 -0.75
N LEU A 102 -22.89 9.60 -1.51
CA LEU A 102 -22.02 10.79 -1.57
C LEU A 102 -22.28 11.68 -2.78
N ASN A 103 -23.17 11.25 -3.69
CA ASN A 103 -23.42 11.89 -4.99
C ASN A 103 -22.12 12.08 -5.81
N GLN A 104 -21.27 11.05 -5.82
CA GLN A 104 -19.97 11.02 -6.51
C GLN A 104 -19.97 9.93 -7.58
N ASN A 105 -20.43 10.25 -8.79
CA ASN A 105 -20.55 9.27 -9.89
C ASN A 105 -19.21 8.64 -10.28
N GLU A 106 -18.11 9.37 -10.11
CA GLU A 106 -16.74 8.89 -10.38
C GLU A 106 -16.37 7.61 -9.60
N LEU A 107 -17.03 7.34 -8.46
CA LEU A 107 -16.82 6.10 -7.70
C LEU A 107 -17.41 4.87 -8.38
N LYS A 108 -18.49 5.03 -9.16
CA LYS A 108 -19.08 3.92 -9.96
C LYS A 108 -18.22 3.55 -11.15
N ASP A 109 -17.51 4.53 -11.70
CA ASP A 109 -16.65 4.34 -12.88
C ASP A 109 -15.30 3.69 -12.53
N LEU A 110 -15.02 3.50 -11.23
CA LEU A 110 -13.80 2.89 -10.76
C LEU A 110 -13.85 1.36 -10.91
N SER A 111 -13.25 0.86 -11.98
CA SER A 111 -13.13 -0.56 -12.27
C SER A 111 -11.83 -1.11 -11.67
N ILE A 112 -11.95 -2.09 -10.78
CA ILE A 112 -10.80 -2.72 -10.13
C ILE A 112 -10.24 -3.83 -11.03
N THR A 113 -8.92 -3.88 -11.13
CA THR A 113 -8.20 -4.89 -11.93
C THR A 113 -8.56 -6.30 -11.46
N LYS A 114 -8.89 -7.18 -12.42
CA LYS A 114 -9.20 -8.59 -12.17
C LYS A 114 -8.02 -9.49 -12.55
N GLY A 115 -7.98 -10.71 -12.03
CA GLY A 115 -7.03 -11.75 -12.42
C GLY A 115 -5.73 -11.79 -11.60
N PHE A 116 -5.45 -10.75 -10.82
CA PHE A 116 -4.28 -10.68 -9.95
C PHE A 116 -4.46 -11.54 -8.68
N LEU A 117 -3.36 -12.11 -8.20
CA LEU A 117 -3.24 -12.73 -6.88
C LEU A 117 -2.82 -11.66 -5.86
N ALA A 118 -3.60 -11.47 -4.81
CA ALA A 118 -3.23 -10.59 -3.70
C ALA A 118 -2.30 -11.30 -2.70
N ILE A 119 -1.06 -10.84 -2.58
CA ILE A 119 -0.10 -11.27 -1.55
C ILE A 119 0.13 -10.09 -0.61
N SER A 120 -0.14 -10.26 0.68
CA SER A 120 -0.11 -9.15 1.65
C SER A 120 0.51 -9.56 2.97
N GLU A 121 1.69 -9.02 3.26
CA GLU A 121 2.48 -9.39 4.44
C GLU A 121 3.01 -8.19 5.21
N PRO A 122 2.93 -8.20 6.55
CA PRO A 122 3.80 -7.38 7.38
C PRO A 122 5.19 -8.00 7.47
N VAL A 123 6.19 -7.33 6.90
CA VAL A 123 7.54 -7.90 6.78
C VAL A 123 8.44 -7.62 7.99
N HIS A 124 8.04 -6.73 8.90
CA HIS A 124 8.85 -6.31 10.05
C HIS A 124 9.21 -7.42 11.05
N ASN A 125 8.49 -8.55 11.04
CA ASN A 125 8.77 -9.69 11.92
C ASN A 125 9.99 -10.50 11.47
N HIS A 126 10.59 -10.19 10.31
CA HIS A 126 11.76 -10.88 9.75
C HIS A 126 11.56 -12.40 9.56
N GLU A 127 10.31 -12.86 9.40
CA GLU A 127 10.01 -14.23 8.98
C GLU A 127 10.61 -14.53 7.59
N TYR A 128 10.73 -13.49 6.77
CA TYR A 128 11.40 -13.53 5.47
C TYR A 128 12.59 -12.56 5.43
N PRO A 129 13.81 -13.04 5.72
CA PRO A 129 15.03 -12.24 5.53
C PRO A 129 15.24 -11.86 4.06
N LEU A 130 14.77 -12.71 3.13
CA LEU A 130 14.85 -12.51 1.70
C LEU A 130 13.42 -12.48 1.13
N LEU A 131 13.01 -11.37 0.51
CA LEU A 131 11.62 -11.20 0.04
C LEU A 131 11.24 -12.13 -1.12
N TRP A 132 12.21 -12.67 -1.85
CA TRP A 132 11.87 -13.65 -2.87
C TRP A 132 11.39 -14.97 -2.27
N ASP A 133 11.87 -15.35 -1.09
CA ASP A 133 11.35 -16.53 -0.40
C ASP A 133 9.87 -16.36 -0.07
N LEU A 134 9.46 -15.15 0.34
CA LEU A 134 8.04 -14.82 0.49
C LEU A 134 7.26 -15.01 -0.82
N LEU A 135 7.79 -14.52 -1.94
CA LEU A 135 7.12 -14.66 -3.22
C LEU A 135 7.02 -16.12 -3.66
N PHE A 136 8.07 -16.91 -3.47
CA PHE A 136 8.07 -18.34 -3.79
C PHE A 136 7.11 -19.12 -2.89
N ASP A 137 7.03 -18.80 -1.60
CA ASP A 137 6.12 -19.48 -0.67
C ASP A 137 4.65 -19.22 -0.99
N ARG A 138 4.31 -18.03 -1.50
CA ARG A 138 2.92 -17.58 -1.65
C ARG A 138 2.40 -17.65 -3.08
N HIS A 139 3.29 -17.70 -4.07
CA HIS A 139 2.89 -17.83 -5.46
C HIS A 139 2.52 -19.30 -5.76
N PRO A 140 1.41 -19.59 -6.48
CA PRO A 140 0.98 -20.96 -6.77
C PRO A 140 2.03 -21.82 -7.51
N ARG A 141 2.90 -21.15 -8.27
CA ARG A 141 4.01 -21.77 -9.01
C ARG A 141 5.37 -21.49 -8.36
N GLY A 142 5.39 -20.91 -7.18
CA GLY A 142 6.61 -20.41 -6.56
C GLY A 142 7.64 -21.50 -6.25
N GLU A 143 7.22 -22.69 -5.78
CA GLU A 143 8.11 -23.85 -5.60
C GLU A 143 8.84 -24.26 -6.91
N TYR A 144 8.15 -24.19 -8.06
CA TYR A 144 8.76 -24.49 -9.35
C TYR A 144 9.81 -23.45 -9.75
N TYR A 145 9.52 -22.16 -9.53
CA TYR A 145 10.46 -21.07 -9.83
C TYR A 145 11.62 -20.98 -8.84
N LYS A 146 11.38 -21.38 -7.59
CA LYS A 146 12.41 -21.55 -6.56
C LYS A 146 13.40 -22.63 -6.96
N GLY A 147 12.93 -23.81 -7.38
CA GLY A 147 13.80 -24.88 -7.88
C GLY A 147 14.64 -24.45 -9.09
N GLN A 148 14.06 -23.67 -10.01
CA GLN A 148 14.82 -23.07 -11.11
C GLN A 148 15.90 -22.10 -10.59
N PHE A 149 15.55 -21.18 -9.68
CA PHE A 149 16.50 -20.25 -9.10
C PHE A 149 17.66 -20.96 -8.37
N GLU A 150 17.35 -21.97 -7.56
CA GLU A 150 18.34 -22.76 -6.82
C GLU A 150 19.26 -23.57 -7.74
N SER A 151 18.79 -23.95 -8.94
CA SER A 151 19.60 -24.60 -9.96
C SER A 151 20.52 -23.66 -10.75
N MET A 152 20.34 -22.34 -10.62
CA MET A 152 21.19 -21.36 -11.32
C MET A 152 22.50 -21.15 -10.57
N GLU A 153 23.62 -21.43 -11.23
CA GLU A 153 24.94 -21.09 -10.70
C GLU A 153 25.17 -19.57 -10.71
N ASN A 154 25.92 -19.06 -9.73
CA ASN A 154 26.38 -17.67 -9.62
C ASN A 154 25.30 -16.59 -9.49
N HIS A 155 24.07 -16.95 -9.08
CA HIS A 155 23.01 -15.98 -8.81
C HIS A 155 22.71 -15.89 -7.31
N HIS A 156 22.82 -14.69 -6.75
CA HIS A 156 22.50 -14.41 -5.33
C HIS A 156 21.11 -13.79 -5.12
N VAL A 157 20.45 -13.38 -6.20
CA VAL A 157 19.12 -12.78 -6.24
C VAL A 157 18.40 -13.34 -7.48
N PRO A 158 17.10 -13.65 -7.40
CA PRO A 158 16.35 -14.10 -8.58
C PRO A 158 16.46 -13.12 -9.74
N PRO A 159 16.81 -13.58 -10.95
CA PRO A 159 16.86 -12.72 -12.13
C PRO A 159 15.48 -12.12 -12.42
N ARG A 160 15.48 -10.88 -12.94
CA ARG A 160 14.25 -10.21 -13.39
C ARG A 160 13.43 -11.08 -14.35
N SER A 161 14.08 -11.70 -15.33
CA SER A 161 13.41 -12.57 -16.32
C SER A 161 12.75 -13.81 -15.70
N LEU A 162 13.26 -14.31 -14.57
CA LEU A 162 12.64 -15.42 -13.84
C LEU A 162 11.35 -14.95 -13.13
N LEU A 163 11.41 -13.78 -12.49
CA LEU A 163 10.25 -13.16 -11.83
C LEU A 163 9.14 -12.82 -12.83
N GLU A 164 9.50 -12.25 -13.98
CA GLU A 164 8.54 -11.92 -15.05
C GLU A 164 7.80 -13.17 -15.52
N LYS A 165 8.50 -14.28 -15.80
CA LYS A 165 7.86 -15.56 -16.17
C LYS A 165 6.90 -16.07 -15.08
N MET A 166 7.32 -15.97 -13.82
CA MET A 166 6.46 -16.37 -12.70
C MET A 166 5.18 -15.54 -12.64
N PHE A 167 5.30 -14.21 -12.77
CA PHE A 167 4.15 -13.30 -12.73
C PHE A 167 3.29 -13.32 -14.00
N GLU A 168 3.83 -13.73 -15.15
CA GLU A 168 3.04 -14.00 -16.36
C GLU A 168 2.10 -15.19 -16.16
N GLU A 169 2.56 -16.24 -15.49
CA GLU A 169 1.71 -17.39 -15.19
C GLU A 169 0.55 -17.03 -14.24
N LYS A 170 0.82 -16.14 -13.28
CA LYS A 170 -0.21 -15.56 -12.41
C LYS A 170 0.18 -14.15 -11.97
N PRO A 171 -0.49 -13.10 -12.49
CA PRO A 171 -0.20 -11.72 -12.08
C PRO A 171 -0.36 -11.53 -10.58
N VAL A 172 0.50 -10.71 -9.96
CA VAL A 172 0.57 -10.52 -8.50
C VAL A 172 0.38 -9.06 -8.12
N CYS A 173 -0.45 -8.83 -7.11
CA CYS A 173 -0.44 -7.60 -6.34
C CYS A 173 0.28 -7.87 -5.02
N LEU A 174 1.52 -7.41 -4.92
CA LEU A 174 2.40 -7.59 -3.77
C LEU A 174 2.29 -6.37 -2.85
N ILE A 175 1.81 -6.59 -1.63
CA ILE A 175 1.56 -5.57 -0.62
C ILE A 175 2.44 -5.85 0.61
N LEU A 176 3.47 -5.03 0.83
CA LEU A 176 4.42 -5.20 1.93
C LEU A 176 4.23 -4.10 2.99
N ASP A 177 3.66 -4.47 4.13
CA ASP A 177 3.48 -3.58 5.27
C ASP A 177 4.71 -3.57 6.19
N GLU A 178 4.94 -2.43 6.84
CA GLU A 178 6.13 -2.12 7.62
C GLU A 178 7.46 -2.35 6.88
N PHE A 179 7.47 -2.15 5.57
CA PHE A 179 8.61 -2.41 4.70
C PHE A 179 9.87 -1.63 5.10
N GLN A 180 9.73 -0.34 5.46
CA GLN A 180 10.88 0.44 5.93
C GLN A 180 11.51 -0.14 7.20
N THR A 181 10.70 -0.64 8.14
CA THR A 181 11.18 -1.25 9.38
C THR A 181 11.97 -2.51 9.07
N TRP A 182 11.44 -3.37 8.19
CA TRP A 182 12.11 -4.59 7.74
C TRP A 182 13.47 -4.29 7.07
N TYR A 183 13.50 -3.40 6.07
CA TYR A 183 14.74 -3.12 5.34
C TYR A 183 15.84 -2.52 6.25
N THR A 184 15.45 -1.69 7.22
CA THR A 184 16.37 -1.09 8.19
C THR A 184 16.89 -2.12 9.19
N GLY A 185 16.10 -3.17 9.47
CA GLY A 185 16.48 -4.27 10.37
C GLY A 185 17.43 -5.29 9.74
N LEU A 186 17.59 -5.28 8.41
CA LEU A 186 18.50 -6.21 7.73
C LEU A 186 19.97 -5.90 8.08
N PRO A 187 20.80 -6.92 8.34
CA PRO A 187 22.22 -6.72 8.57
C PRO A 187 22.94 -6.34 7.28
N THR A 188 23.95 -5.48 7.39
CA THR A 188 24.87 -5.11 6.28
C THR A 188 25.92 -6.18 6.02
N LYS A 189 26.14 -7.09 6.97
CA LYS A 189 27.02 -8.25 6.82
C LYS A 189 26.50 -9.40 7.69
N ASP A 190 26.17 -10.51 7.04
CA ASP A 190 25.85 -11.74 7.73
C ASP A 190 27.15 -12.40 8.22
N LYS A 191 27.21 -12.69 9.52
CA LYS A 191 28.37 -13.31 10.17
C LYS A 191 28.59 -14.77 9.75
N LYS A 192 27.53 -15.46 9.33
CA LYS A 192 27.55 -16.88 8.95
C LYS A 192 27.91 -17.07 7.48
N THR A 193 27.26 -16.31 6.61
CA THR A 193 27.41 -16.49 5.14
C THR A 193 28.37 -15.49 4.51
N GLY A 194 28.73 -14.41 5.22
CA GLY A 194 29.51 -13.30 4.68
C GLY A 194 28.74 -12.43 3.68
N SER A 195 27.49 -12.77 3.39
CA SER A 195 26.62 -12.03 2.47
C SER A 195 26.19 -10.69 3.05
N ASN A 196 25.65 -9.81 2.20
CA ASN A 196 25.06 -8.54 2.61
C ASN A 196 23.55 -8.56 2.31
N PRO A 197 22.71 -9.06 3.24
CA PRO A 197 21.26 -9.14 3.06
C PRO A 197 20.60 -7.82 2.67
N GLN A 198 21.06 -6.70 3.24
CA GLN A 198 20.54 -5.39 2.89
C GLN A 198 20.81 -5.03 1.42
N LYS A 199 22.01 -5.33 0.90
CA LYS A 199 22.35 -5.14 -0.53
C LYS A 199 21.58 -6.09 -1.45
N LEU A 200 21.36 -7.33 -1.02
CA LEU A 200 20.55 -8.29 -1.77
C LEU A 200 19.09 -7.83 -1.87
N ALA A 201 18.52 -7.41 -0.74
CA ALA A 201 17.19 -6.80 -0.69
C ALA A 201 17.10 -5.59 -1.61
N PHE A 202 18.08 -4.68 -1.55
CA PHE A 202 18.13 -3.49 -2.40
C PHE A 202 18.02 -3.84 -3.90
N ASN A 203 18.85 -4.78 -4.38
CA ASN A 203 18.83 -5.22 -5.77
C ASN A 203 17.48 -5.86 -6.14
N PHE A 204 16.91 -6.64 -5.23
CA PHE A 204 15.63 -7.30 -5.46
C PHE A 204 14.46 -6.31 -5.54
N ILE A 205 14.43 -5.31 -4.65
CA ILE A 205 13.42 -4.24 -4.65
C ILE A 205 13.50 -3.43 -5.93
N GLN A 206 14.72 -3.16 -6.43
CA GLN A 206 14.91 -2.48 -7.70
C GLN A 206 14.25 -3.28 -8.84
N ASN A 207 14.52 -4.58 -8.94
CA ASN A 207 13.86 -5.45 -9.93
C ASN A 207 12.33 -5.40 -9.82
N LEU A 208 11.77 -5.53 -8.61
CA LEU A 208 10.31 -5.45 -8.42
C LEU A 208 9.73 -4.09 -8.82
N SER A 209 10.43 -3.01 -8.52
CA SER A 209 9.97 -1.64 -8.83
C SER A 209 10.00 -1.39 -10.33
N GLU A 210 11.04 -1.86 -11.03
CA GLU A 210 11.13 -1.76 -12.49
C GLU A 210 10.10 -2.66 -13.19
N ILE A 211 9.90 -3.91 -12.72
CA ILE A 211 8.85 -4.80 -13.28
C ILE A 211 7.47 -4.15 -13.10
N ALA A 212 7.16 -3.61 -11.92
CA ALA A 212 5.87 -2.95 -11.69
C ALA A 212 5.64 -1.81 -12.68
N ASN A 213 6.68 -1.00 -12.94
CA ASN A 213 6.64 0.12 -13.88
C ASN A 213 6.53 -0.32 -15.35
N ASP A 214 7.45 -1.17 -15.80
CA ASP A 214 7.58 -1.55 -17.21
C ASP A 214 6.47 -2.54 -17.64
N ARG A 215 5.99 -3.33 -16.68
CA ARG A 215 5.11 -4.48 -16.86
C ARG A 215 4.02 -4.52 -15.79
N SER A 216 3.30 -3.41 -15.72
CA SER A 216 2.19 -3.25 -14.79
C SER A 216 1.07 -4.28 -14.99
N ASP A 217 0.99 -4.95 -16.14
CA ASP A 217 0.06 -6.03 -16.46
C ASP A 217 0.27 -7.31 -15.63
N ILE A 218 1.46 -7.52 -15.08
CA ILE A 218 1.80 -8.72 -14.29
C ILE A 218 2.14 -8.43 -12.82
N LEU A 219 2.56 -7.21 -12.49
CA LEU A 219 2.93 -6.86 -11.12
C LEU A 219 2.35 -5.52 -10.70
N ILE A 220 1.63 -5.52 -9.59
CA ILE A 220 1.30 -4.33 -8.80
C ILE A 220 2.15 -4.39 -7.54
N PHE A 221 2.97 -3.37 -7.29
CA PHE A 221 3.87 -3.34 -6.13
C PHE A 221 3.50 -2.22 -5.17
N VAL A 222 3.13 -2.59 -3.94
CA VAL A 222 2.66 -1.69 -2.88
C VAL A 222 3.52 -1.86 -1.64
N ILE A 223 4.06 -0.77 -1.10
CA ILE A 223 4.84 -0.78 0.14
C ILE A 223 4.36 0.28 1.13
N SER A 224 4.58 0.04 2.42
CA SER A 224 4.38 1.07 3.45
C SER A 224 5.70 1.51 4.08
N VAL A 225 5.86 2.82 4.25
CA VAL A 225 7.06 3.45 4.80
C VAL A 225 6.66 4.48 5.87
N LEU A 226 7.57 4.73 6.82
CA LEU A 226 7.38 5.76 7.85
C LEU A 226 7.66 7.15 7.28
N ASN A 227 8.75 7.29 6.52
CA ASN A 227 9.19 8.56 5.95
C ASN A 227 10.01 8.35 4.65
N ASN A 228 10.50 9.44 4.07
CA ASN A 228 11.26 9.46 2.82
C ASN A 228 12.78 9.34 3.01
N GLN A 229 13.28 9.04 4.21
CA GLN A 229 14.70 9.17 4.54
C GLN A 229 15.55 7.90 4.30
N ASN A 230 14.96 6.79 3.84
CA ASN A 230 15.68 5.52 3.64
C ASN A 230 16.03 5.27 2.16
N GLU A 231 17.20 4.66 1.90
CA GLU A 231 17.66 4.23 0.58
C GLU A 231 16.67 3.32 -0.15
N ALA A 232 15.99 2.41 0.57
CA ALA A 232 14.97 1.56 -0.03
C ALA A 232 13.78 2.35 -0.57
N PHE A 233 13.39 3.44 0.10
CA PHE A 233 12.38 4.37 -0.41
C PHE A 233 12.89 5.12 -1.65
N GLN A 234 14.18 5.50 -1.68
CA GLN A 234 14.75 6.20 -2.84
C GLN A 234 14.73 5.35 -4.12
N GLN A 235 14.89 4.02 -4.03
CA GLN A 235 14.79 3.14 -5.19
C GLN A 235 13.40 3.16 -5.81
N VAL A 236 12.38 2.95 -4.98
CA VAL A 236 10.99 2.98 -5.43
C VAL A 236 10.62 4.38 -5.94
N HIS A 237 11.13 5.44 -5.29
CA HIS A 237 10.91 6.83 -5.70
C HIS A 237 11.46 7.15 -7.10
N ARG A 238 12.53 6.47 -7.57
CA ARG A 238 13.08 6.67 -8.92
C ARG A 238 12.08 6.31 -10.02
N GLN A 239 11.14 5.41 -9.74
CA GLN A 239 10.12 4.96 -10.69
C GLN A 239 8.86 5.84 -10.68
N GLY A 240 8.89 7.00 -10.01
CA GLY A 240 7.75 7.92 -9.93
C GLY A 240 6.50 7.28 -9.31
N PRO A 241 6.56 6.78 -8.07
CA PRO A 241 5.49 6.02 -7.47
C PRO A 241 4.27 6.89 -7.15
N VAL A 242 3.10 6.26 -7.07
CA VAL A 242 1.91 6.88 -6.50
C VAL A 242 2.09 6.98 -4.99
N LEU A 243 2.23 8.21 -4.47
CA LEU A 243 2.42 8.47 -3.05
C LEU A 243 1.09 8.78 -2.36
N ILE A 244 0.79 8.03 -1.30
CA ILE A 244 -0.35 8.26 -0.40
C ILE A 244 0.21 8.67 0.96
N ASP A 245 0.19 9.98 1.26
CA ASP A 245 0.85 10.56 2.43
C ASP A 245 -0.12 10.88 3.57
N PHE A 246 0.00 10.13 4.66
CA PHE A 246 -0.82 10.26 5.87
C PHE A 246 -0.26 11.26 6.89
N ARG A 247 0.87 11.93 6.60
CA ARG A 247 1.42 13.00 7.46
C ARG A 247 0.65 14.33 7.29
N GLY A 248 -0.26 14.39 6.30
CA GLY A 248 -0.77 15.59 5.65
C GLY A 248 -2.05 16.26 6.19
N LEU A 249 -2.54 16.01 7.40
CA LEU A 249 -3.55 16.94 8.00
C LEU A 249 -2.99 18.36 8.28
N ARG A 250 -1.74 18.64 7.90
CA ARG A 250 -1.18 19.99 7.79
C ARG A 250 -0.50 20.24 6.45
N GLN A 251 -1.26 20.33 5.36
CA GLN A 251 -0.93 21.28 4.29
C GLN A 251 -2.12 21.51 3.35
N LYS A 252 -2.97 22.49 3.70
CA LYS A 252 -3.58 23.33 2.67
C LYS A 252 -2.45 24.09 1.99
N LYS A 253 -2.05 23.67 0.78
CA LYS A 253 -1.80 24.55 -0.39
C LYS A 253 -1.20 23.74 -1.55
N THR A 254 -1.99 23.67 -2.62
CA THR A 254 -1.59 23.59 -4.04
C THR A 254 -0.90 22.30 -4.52
N ASP A 255 -1.68 21.48 -5.22
CA ASP A 255 -1.26 20.74 -6.41
C ASP A 255 -0.50 21.67 -7.36
N LYS A 256 0.82 21.54 -7.39
CA LYS A 256 1.65 21.80 -8.57
C LYS A 256 2.87 20.90 -8.48
N ASN A 257 2.73 19.71 -9.06
CA ASN A 257 3.74 19.07 -9.90
C ASN A 257 3.18 17.71 -10.36
N LEU A 258 2.14 17.80 -11.18
CA LEU A 258 1.88 16.77 -12.18
C LEU A 258 3.02 16.83 -13.20
N CYS A 259 3.47 15.65 -13.61
CA CYS A 259 4.42 15.43 -14.69
C CYS A 259 4.04 16.26 -15.94
N CYS A 260 4.71 17.38 -16.17
CA CYS A 260 4.67 18.14 -17.41
C CYS A 260 6.11 18.49 -17.80
N THR A 261 6.65 17.71 -18.72
CA THR A 261 7.77 18.11 -19.57
C THR A 261 7.41 19.39 -20.32
N GLY A 262 8.20 20.45 -20.09
CA GLY A 262 8.28 21.62 -20.97
C GLY A 262 7.25 22.73 -20.74
N CYS A 263 7.61 23.74 -19.94
CA CYS A 263 7.66 25.15 -20.36
C CYS A 263 8.08 26.04 -19.17
N LEU A 264 9.32 26.53 -19.18
CA LEU A 264 9.77 27.61 -18.30
C LEU A 264 9.13 28.93 -18.75
N LYS A 265 8.44 29.62 -17.83
CA LYS A 265 8.42 31.09 -17.79
C LYS A 265 8.11 31.58 -16.37
N THR A 266 9.08 32.30 -15.84
CA THR A 266 9.19 32.98 -14.56
C THR A 266 8.21 34.14 -14.44
N VAL A 267 7.51 34.26 -13.30
CA VAL A 267 6.98 35.54 -12.81
C VAL A 267 7.21 35.63 -11.30
N LYS A 268 8.01 36.63 -10.91
CA LYS A 268 8.27 37.08 -9.52
C LYS A 268 7.07 37.85 -8.99
N ILE A 269 6.68 37.63 -7.73
CA ILE A 269 6.00 38.65 -6.91
C ILE A 269 6.52 38.54 -5.46
N SER A 270 6.96 39.69 -4.93
CA SER A 270 7.50 39.93 -3.58
C SER A 270 6.38 40.11 -2.52
N PRO A 271 6.70 40.06 -1.21
CA PRO A 271 5.72 39.82 -0.14
C PRO A 271 5.32 41.10 0.61
N GLU A 272 4.11 41.15 1.15
CA GLU A 272 3.76 42.05 2.25
C GLU A 272 2.54 41.54 3.06
N MET A 273 2.73 41.51 4.40
CA MET A 273 1.81 41.86 5.50
C MET A 273 0.35 41.31 5.48
N THR A 274 -0.28 40.84 6.55
CA THR A 274 -0.22 41.17 7.98
C THR A 274 -0.98 40.11 8.80
N SER A 275 -0.63 40.03 10.08
CA SER A 275 -1.17 39.19 11.15
C SER A 275 -2.55 39.63 11.68
N VAL A 276 -3.47 38.69 11.90
CA VAL A 276 -4.56 38.78 12.91
C VAL A 276 -4.88 37.35 13.44
N PRO A 277 -5.04 37.14 14.76
CA PRO A 277 -5.27 35.81 15.33
C PRO A 277 -6.75 35.41 15.31
N LEU A 278 -7.04 34.13 15.05
CA LEU A 278 -8.38 33.52 15.19
C LEU A 278 -8.41 32.52 16.35
N PRO A 279 -9.57 32.34 17.00
CA PRO A 279 -9.68 31.70 18.30
C PRO A 279 -9.66 30.16 18.21
N VAL A 280 -9.28 29.59 19.35
CA VAL A 280 -9.25 28.17 19.71
C VAL A 280 -10.47 27.42 19.14
N ARG A 281 -10.23 26.45 18.26
CA ARG A 281 -11.25 25.51 17.76
C ARG A 281 -10.82 24.08 18.02
N MET A 282 -11.72 23.34 18.68
CA MET A 282 -11.66 21.94 19.10
C MET A 282 -10.90 21.03 18.12
N GLN A 283 -9.94 20.29 18.67
CA GLN A 283 -9.34 19.12 18.06
C GLN A 283 -10.43 18.07 17.82
N THR A 284 -10.64 17.70 16.56
CA THR A 284 -11.37 16.49 16.17
C THR A 284 -10.32 15.47 15.75
N ASN A 285 -9.86 14.66 16.70
CA ASN A 285 -9.08 13.46 16.42
C ASN A 285 -10.03 12.25 16.37
N ASP A 286 -9.84 11.41 15.35
CA ASP A 286 -10.15 9.96 15.32
C ASP A 286 -11.59 9.46 15.44
N SER A 287 -12.62 10.22 15.05
CA SER A 287 -14.01 9.73 15.15
C SER A 287 -14.52 8.91 13.95
N ALA A 288 -13.81 8.87 12.82
CA ALA A 288 -14.35 8.25 11.60
C ALA A 288 -14.34 6.70 11.63
N CYS A 289 -13.45 6.07 12.39
CA CYS A 289 -13.32 4.59 12.40
C CYS A 289 -14.27 3.90 13.42
N CYS A 290 -14.82 4.67 14.38
CA CYS A 290 -15.59 4.12 15.51
C CYS A 290 -17.10 4.00 15.22
N MET A 291 -17.59 4.59 14.13
CA MET A 291 -19.01 4.70 13.83
C MET A 291 -19.39 3.87 12.60
N ARG A 292 -20.56 3.23 12.63
CA ARG A 292 -21.22 2.57 11.48
C ARG A 292 -22.44 3.40 11.06
N ILE A 293 -22.70 3.51 9.76
CA ILE A 293 -23.97 4.04 9.22
C ILE A 293 -24.93 2.86 9.00
N ASN A 294 -26.21 3.01 9.35
CA ASN A 294 -27.25 2.02 9.03
C ASN A 294 -27.36 1.76 7.50
N PRO A 295 -27.75 0.55 7.07
CA PRO A 295 -28.13 0.28 5.68
C PRO A 295 -29.24 1.22 5.23
#